data_AF-A0A2J7RG04-F1
#
_entry.id   AF-A0A2J7RG04-F1
#
_cell.length_a   1.000
_cell.length_b   1.000
_cell.length_c   1.000
_cell.angle_alpha   90.00
_cell.angle_beta   90.00
_cell.angle_gamma   90.00
#
_symmetry.space_group_name_H-M   'P 1'
#
loop_
_entity.id
_entity.type
_entity.pdbx_description
1 polymer ?
#
loop_
_entity_poly.entity_id
_entity_poly.type
_entity_poly.pdbx_seq_one_letter_code
_entity_poly.pdbx_strand_id
1 'polypeptide(L)'
;MDHTETKFVQDEVEGGAVHLNSANRIRNKTLRRAQVRKDKRQKNKLKKAERKKRKDAGLPKNVPKTIDNMREKDDTMLVDMDEEDQLELNLELERDELSSYFQRTYEPKVLITFSDNPHQKCRIFGRELTRVIPNSVSLYRNRSGVKKMVKSAIDKGFTDIIVINEDRYQPNGMLVIHLPDGPTAHFRLSNVKLTPELKVC
;
A
#
# COMPACT_ATOMS: atom_id res chain seq x y z
N MET A 1 26.34 12.51 67.89
CA MET A 1 25.87 13.51 66.90
C MET A 1 25.14 12.80 65.76
N ASP A 2 24.16 12.01 66.18
CA ASP A 2 22.78 11.82 65.72
C ASP A 2 22.49 11.87 64.21
N HIS A 3 22.20 10.67 63.70
CA HIS A 3 21.54 10.40 62.44
C HIS A 3 20.09 10.91 62.49
N THR A 4 19.75 11.87 61.62
CA THR A 4 18.36 12.28 61.41
C THR A 4 17.80 11.55 60.18
N GLU A 5 17.05 10.48 60.46
CA GLU A 5 16.20 9.80 59.47
C GLU A 5 15.08 10.74 59.01
N THR A 6 15.06 11.08 57.72
CA THR A 6 13.90 11.72 57.09
C THR A 6 12.85 10.66 56.78
N LYS A 7 11.87 10.55 57.69
CA LYS A 7 10.68 9.70 57.52
C LYS A 7 9.89 10.15 56.30
N PHE A 8 9.68 9.24 55.34
CA PHE A 8 8.62 9.37 54.34
C PHE A 8 7.29 9.13 55.06
N VAL A 9 6.54 10.20 55.27
CA VAL A 9 5.16 10.13 55.78
C VAL A 9 4.28 9.50 54.71
N GLN A 10 3.71 8.33 55.02
CA GLN A 10 2.56 7.79 54.31
C GLN A 10 1.32 8.37 54.96
N ASP A 11 0.74 9.39 54.33
CA ASP A 11 -0.61 9.83 54.68
C ASP A 11 -1.62 8.91 54.00
N GLU A 12 -2.27 8.07 54.81
CA GLU A 12 -3.56 7.48 54.45
C GLU A 12 -4.64 8.56 54.63
N VAL A 13 -5.28 8.97 53.52
CA VAL A 13 -6.55 9.70 53.58
C VAL A 13 -7.48 9.21 52.49
N GLU A 14 -8.67 8.82 52.93
CA GLU A 14 -9.84 8.40 52.17
C GLU A 14 -10.32 9.46 51.16
N GLY A 15 -10.96 9.00 50.07
CA GLY A 15 -11.95 9.80 49.35
C GLY A 15 -11.45 11.06 48.63
N GLY A 16 -10.62 10.93 47.60
CA GLY A 16 -10.33 12.02 46.70
C GLY A 16 -9.62 11.53 45.44
N ALA A 17 -10.12 11.88 44.26
CA ALA A 17 -9.52 11.50 42.99
C ALA A 17 -8.04 11.93 42.98
N VAL A 18 -7.15 10.95 43.10
CA VAL A 18 -5.69 11.16 43.06
C VAL A 18 -5.38 11.72 41.68
N HIS A 19 -5.19 13.05 41.60
CA HIS A 19 -4.62 13.69 40.44
C HIS A 19 -3.21 13.12 40.26
N LEU A 20 -3.09 12.09 39.41
CA LEU A 20 -1.81 11.55 39.00
C LEU A 20 -0.99 12.72 38.47
N ASN A 21 0.05 13.10 39.20
CA ASN A 21 0.97 14.15 38.81
C ASN A 21 1.63 13.71 37.49
N SER A 22 1.06 14.16 36.38
CA SER A 22 1.56 13.85 35.04
C SER A 22 3.03 14.24 34.99
N ALA A 23 3.88 13.32 34.53
CA ALA A 23 5.32 13.57 34.41
C ALA A 23 5.63 14.84 33.58
N ASN A 24 4.66 15.29 32.76
CA ASN A 24 4.73 16.54 32.00
C ASN A 24 4.80 17.80 32.88
N ARG A 25 4.36 17.75 34.14
CA ARG A 25 4.45 18.88 35.10
C ARG A 25 5.86 19.09 35.64
N ILE A 26 6.74 18.11 35.52
CA ILE A 26 8.14 18.19 35.96
C ILE A 26 8.93 19.02 34.93
N ARG A 27 9.31 20.25 35.31
CA ARG A 27 10.13 21.13 34.45
C ARG A 27 11.52 20.57 34.18
N ASN A 28 12.12 19.90 35.17
CA ASN A 28 13.44 19.30 35.03
C ASN A 28 13.42 18.08 34.10
N LYS A 29 14.16 18.17 32.98
CA LYS A 29 14.22 17.16 31.92
C LYS A 29 14.74 15.80 32.41
N THR A 30 15.74 15.77 33.30
CA THR A 30 16.35 14.50 33.76
C THR A 30 15.38 13.73 34.65
N LEU A 31 14.81 14.42 35.65
CA LEU A 31 13.80 13.86 36.55
C LEU A 31 12.54 13.42 35.80
N ARG A 32 12.06 14.23 34.85
CA ARG A 32 10.91 13.89 34.00
C ARG A 32 11.14 12.59 33.21
N ARG A 33 12.30 12.46 32.55
CA ARG A 33 12.64 11.26 31.76
C ARG A 33 12.77 10.02 32.66
N ALA A 34 13.36 10.15 33.84
CA ALA A 34 13.47 9.07 34.81
C ALA A 34 12.09 8.57 35.25
N GLN A 35 11.17 9.48 35.57
CA GLN A 35 9.79 9.16 35.94
C GLN A 35 9.03 8.49 34.78
N VAL A 36 9.05 9.05 33.57
CA VAL A 36 8.40 8.44 32.38
C VAL A 36 8.93 7.03 32.12
N ARG A 37 10.24 6.80 32.30
CA ARG A 37 10.85 5.47 32.13
C ARG A 37 10.35 4.48 33.20
N LYS A 38 10.22 4.93 34.45
CA LYS A 38 9.68 4.13 35.57
C LYS A 38 8.22 3.76 35.30
N ASP A 39 7.40 4.73 34.92
CA ASP A 39 5.98 4.54 34.63
C ASP A 39 5.78 3.61 33.42
N LYS A 40 6.58 3.77 32.35
CA LYS A 40 6.56 2.87 31.18
C LYS A 40 6.92 1.44 31.58
N ARG A 41 7.91 1.23 32.46
CA ARG A 41 8.29 -0.09 32.96
C ARG A 41 7.17 -0.73 33.77
N GLN A 42 6.53 0.03 34.68
CA GLN A 42 5.39 -0.44 35.46
C GLN A 42 4.21 -0.80 34.57
N LYS A 43 3.84 0.06 33.61
CA LYS A 43 2.77 -0.18 32.63
C LYS A 43 3.03 -1.44 31.80
N ASN A 44 4.27 -1.66 31.34
CA ASN A 44 4.63 -2.86 30.60
C ASN A 44 4.57 -4.14 31.46
N LYS A 45 4.99 -4.07 32.74
CA LYS A 45 4.89 -5.20 33.67
C LYS A 45 3.43 -5.58 33.91
N LEU A 46 2.55 -4.60 34.14
CA LEU A 46 1.11 -4.81 34.32
C LEU A 46 0.47 -5.41 33.07
N LYS A 47 0.74 -4.85 31.88
CA LYS A 47 0.26 -5.41 30.60
C LYS A 47 0.70 -6.85 30.36
N LYS A 48 1.94 -7.20 30.73
CA LYS A 48 2.45 -8.58 30.60
C LYS A 48 1.73 -9.53 31.56
N ALA A 49 1.50 -9.10 32.80
CA ALA A 49 0.76 -9.89 33.79
C ALA A 49 -0.70 -10.11 33.38
N GLU A 50 -1.38 -9.06 32.88
CA GLU A 50 -2.74 -9.14 32.36
C GLU A 50 -2.84 -10.09 31.14
N ARG A 51 -1.90 -10.00 30.20
CA ARG A 51 -1.82 -10.93 29.07
C ARG A 51 -1.62 -12.38 29.51
N LYS A 52 -0.83 -12.61 30.56
CA LYS A 52 -0.63 -13.95 31.14
C LYS A 52 -1.94 -14.47 31.76
N LYS A 53 -2.58 -13.68 32.63
CA LYS A 53 -3.87 -14.02 33.23
C LYS A 53 -4.94 -14.36 32.19
N ARG A 54 -5.04 -13.56 31.11
CA ARG A 54 -5.99 -13.82 30.02
C ARG A 54 -5.69 -15.12 29.27
N LYS A 55 -4.41 -15.42 29.05
CA LYS A 55 -3.98 -16.67 28.42
C LYS A 55 -4.29 -17.87 29.31
N ASP A 56 -4.00 -17.77 30.61
CA ASP A 56 -4.25 -18.84 31.58
C ASP A 56 -5.76 -19.11 31.73
N ALA A 57 -6.59 -18.07 31.61
CA ALA A 57 -8.06 -18.18 31.59
C ALA A 57 -8.66 -18.67 30.25
N GLY A 58 -7.83 -18.92 29.22
CA GLY A 58 -8.30 -19.39 27.91
C GLY A 58 -9.10 -18.37 27.09
N LEU A 59 -9.13 -17.09 27.48
CA LEU A 59 -9.87 -16.06 26.75
C LEU A 59 -9.21 -15.77 25.38
N PRO A 60 -10.02 -15.49 24.34
CA PRO A 60 -9.51 -15.17 23.02
C PRO A 60 -8.62 -13.93 23.04
N LYS A 61 -7.65 -13.88 22.13
CA LYS A 61 -6.72 -12.75 22.03
C LYS A 61 -7.45 -11.56 21.42
N ASN A 62 -7.41 -10.39 22.09
CA ASN A 62 -7.87 -9.14 21.47
C ASN A 62 -7.24 -8.95 20.09
N VAL A 63 -8.09 -8.76 19.09
CA VAL A 63 -7.69 -8.44 17.73
C VAL A 63 -7.12 -7.02 17.73
N PRO A 64 -5.90 -6.80 17.19
CA PRO A 64 -5.34 -5.47 17.11
C PRO A 64 -6.16 -4.59 16.16
N LYS A 65 -6.32 -3.33 16.53
CA LYS A 65 -6.89 -2.29 15.66
C LYS A 65 -5.81 -1.82 14.67
N THR A 66 -5.71 -2.50 13.52
CA THR A 66 -4.86 -2.09 12.39
C THR A 66 -5.64 -1.15 11.48
N ILE A 67 -4.94 -0.46 10.57
CA ILE A 67 -5.59 0.41 9.57
C ILE A 67 -6.55 -0.41 8.70
N ASP A 68 -6.17 -1.63 8.32
CA ASP A 68 -7.02 -2.53 7.53
C ASP A 68 -8.29 -2.95 8.29
N ASN A 69 -8.17 -3.28 9.58
CA ASN A 69 -9.32 -3.70 10.40
C ASN A 69 -10.30 -2.56 10.71
N MET A 70 -9.85 -1.31 10.60
CA MET A 70 -10.66 -0.12 10.87
C MET A 70 -10.98 0.66 9.59
N ARG A 71 -10.77 0.05 8.42
CA ARG A 71 -11.16 0.68 7.16
C ARG A 71 -12.66 0.91 7.16
N GLU A 72 -13.07 2.12 6.82
CA GLU A 72 -14.47 2.45 6.64
C GLU A 72 -15.03 1.57 5.51
N LYS A 73 -16.21 0.99 5.73
CA LYS A 73 -16.87 0.19 4.70
C LYS A 73 -17.22 1.13 3.55
N ASP A 74 -16.83 0.72 2.35
CA ASP A 74 -17.10 1.41 1.09
C ASP A 74 -18.24 0.64 0.41
N ASP A 75 -19.23 1.36 -0.10
CA ASP A 75 -20.42 0.77 -0.72
C ASP A 75 -20.06 -0.05 -1.98
N THR A 76 -18.91 0.22 -2.60
CA THR A 76 -18.40 -0.53 -3.76
C THR A 76 -17.74 -1.86 -3.40
N MET A 77 -17.48 -2.11 -2.12
CA MET A 77 -16.81 -3.33 -1.67
C MET A 77 -17.84 -4.45 -1.52
N LEU A 78 -17.73 -5.45 -2.40
CA LEU A 78 -18.57 -6.64 -2.39
C LEU A 78 -18.19 -7.55 -1.21
N VAL A 79 -18.82 -7.32 -0.05
CA VAL A 79 -18.66 -8.12 1.16
C VAL A 79 -20.02 -8.67 1.56
N ASP A 80 -20.12 -9.99 1.67
CA ASP A 80 -21.33 -10.71 2.08
C ASP A 80 -22.53 -10.50 1.12
N MET A 81 -22.35 -10.79 -0.17
CA MET A 81 -23.43 -10.74 -1.19
C MET A 81 -24.33 -11.98 -1.09
N ASP A 82 -25.64 -11.80 -1.26
CA ASP A 82 -26.59 -12.90 -1.37
C ASP A 82 -26.51 -13.55 -2.77
N GLU A 83 -27.08 -14.76 -2.95
CA GLU A 83 -27.02 -15.50 -4.23
C GLU A 83 -27.67 -14.71 -5.40
N GLU A 84 -28.71 -13.93 -5.10
CA GLU A 84 -29.41 -13.08 -6.06
C GLU A 84 -28.52 -11.93 -6.55
N ASP A 85 -27.88 -11.19 -5.64
CA ASP A 85 -26.96 -10.10 -6.00
C ASP A 85 -25.76 -10.62 -6.80
N GLN A 86 -25.31 -11.84 -6.50
CA GLN A 86 -24.21 -12.48 -7.23
C GLN A 86 -24.58 -12.79 -8.68
N LEU A 87 -25.84 -13.17 -8.93
CA LEU A 87 -26.36 -13.37 -10.28
C LEU A 87 -26.45 -12.03 -11.04
N GLU A 88 -26.95 -10.98 -10.39
CA GLU A 88 -27.03 -9.64 -11.00
C GLU A 88 -25.64 -9.13 -11.40
N LEU A 89 -24.66 -9.24 -10.52
CA LEU A 89 -23.28 -8.84 -10.79
C LEU A 89 -22.70 -9.58 -12.00
N ASN A 90 -22.95 -10.88 -12.13
CA ASN A 90 -22.46 -11.65 -13.27
C ASN A 90 -23.08 -11.18 -14.59
N LEU A 91 -24.38 -10.86 -14.58
CA LEU A 91 -25.07 -10.30 -15.74
C LEU A 91 -24.54 -8.92 -16.13
N GLU A 92 -24.18 -8.09 -15.13
CA GLU A 92 -23.52 -6.80 -15.38
C GLU A 92 -22.13 -6.99 -16.00
N LEU A 93 -21.31 -7.89 -15.45
CA LEU A 93 -19.98 -8.22 -15.98
C LEU A 93 -20.02 -8.78 -17.42
N GLU A 94 -21.06 -9.56 -17.75
CA GLU A 94 -21.27 -10.07 -19.10
C GLU A 94 -21.68 -8.98 -20.10
N ARG A 95 -22.32 -7.92 -19.63
CA ARG A 95 -22.79 -6.79 -20.47
C ARG A 95 -21.82 -5.62 -20.50
N ASP A 96 -20.83 -5.60 -19.62
CA ASP A 96 -19.81 -4.56 -19.54
C ASP A 96 -19.01 -4.43 -20.85
N GLU A 97 -18.48 -3.24 -21.11
CA GLU A 97 -17.62 -2.93 -22.25
C GLU A 97 -16.35 -3.80 -22.25
N LEU A 98 -15.89 -4.23 -21.07
CA LEU A 98 -14.75 -5.14 -20.89
C LEU A 98 -15.13 -6.64 -20.90
N SER A 99 -16.40 -7.00 -21.09
CA SER A 99 -16.85 -8.41 -21.12
C SER A 99 -16.05 -9.26 -22.10
N SER A 100 -15.81 -8.74 -23.31
CA SER A 100 -15.00 -9.39 -24.36
C SER A 100 -13.57 -9.73 -23.89
N TYR A 101 -12.97 -8.85 -23.10
CA TYR A 101 -11.64 -9.06 -22.51
C TYR A 101 -11.69 -10.17 -21.44
N PHE A 102 -12.66 -10.13 -20.53
CA PHE A 102 -12.79 -11.15 -19.48
C PHE A 102 -13.18 -12.53 -20.01
N GLN A 103 -13.97 -12.59 -21.08
CA GLN A 103 -14.31 -13.81 -21.81
C GLN A 103 -13.17 -14.32 -22.70
N ARG A 104 -12.06 -13.57 -22.81
CA ARG A 104 -10.86 -13.93 -23.59
C ARG A 104 -11.18 -14.23 -25.05
N THR A 105 -12.09 -13.48 -25.65
CA THR A 105 -12.54 -13.70 -27.04
C THR A 105 -11.45 -13.42 -28.07
N TYR A 106 -10.46 -12.59 -27.71
CA TYR A 106 -9.30 -12.28 -28.54
C TYR A 106 -8.00 -12.40 -27.76
N GLU A 107 -6.90 -12.61 -28.48
CA GLU A 107 -5.55 -12.64 -27.91
C GLU A 107 -4.98 -11.21 -27.88
N PRO A 108 -4.67 -10.65 -26.69
CA PRO A 108 -4.19 -9.28 -26.59
C PRO A 108 -2.80 -9.17 -27.22
N LYS A 109 -2.59 -8.12 -28.00
CA LYS A 109 -1.33 -7.80 -28.65
C LYS A 109 -0.89 -6.41 -28.19
N VAL A 110 0.16 -6.37 -27.39
CA VAL A 110 0.53 -5.16 -26.64
C VAL A 110 1.77 -4.50 -27.22
N LEU A 111 1.67 -3.21 -27.55
CA LEU A 111 2.81 -2.41 -27.99
C LEU A 111 3.41 -1.64 -26.80
N ILE A 112 4.62 -1.99 -26.39
CA ILE A 112 5.36 -1.26 -25.36
C ILE A 112 6.26 -0.22 -26.04
N THR A 113 6.10 1.04 -25.66
CA THR A 113 6.89 2.16 -26.16
C THR A 113 7.38 3.03 -25.00
N PHE A 114 8.22 4.00 -25.32
CA PHE A 114 8.88 4.86 -24.34
C PHE A 114 8.65 6.35 -24.66
N SER A 115 9.07 7.21 -23.73
CA SER A 115 9.36 8.61 -24.00
C SER A 115 10.37 8.78 -25.14
N ASP A 116 10.52 10.01 -25.64
CA ASP A 116 11.52 10.26 -26.68
C ASP A 116 12.93 10.10 -26.10
N ASN A 117 13.82 9.42 -26.83
CA ASN A 117 15.21 9.13 -26.42
C ASN A 117 15.34 8.51 -25.02
N PRO A 118 14.78 7.31 -24.77
CA PRO A 118 14.74 6.72 -23.44
C PRO A 118 16.12 6.33 -22.90
N HIS A 119 16.34 6.55 -21.61
CA HIS A 119 17.57 6.17 -20.95
C HIS A 119 17.67 4.66 -20.68
N GLN A 120 18.90 4.20 -20.38
CA GLN A 120 19.20 2.78 -20.22
C GLN A 120 18.28 2.07 -19.23
N LYS A 121 17.97 2.71 -18.10
CA LYS A 121 17.10 2.12 -17.07
C LYS A 121 15.69 1.85 -17.60
N CYS A 122 15.09 2.81 -18.31
CA CYS A 122 13.78 2.67 -18.93
C CYS A 122 13.79 1.64 -20.06
N ARG A 123 14.85 1.60 -20.87
CA ARG A 123 15.03 0.58 -21.92
C ARG A 123 15.10 -0.83 -21.35
N ILE A 124 15.75 -1.01 -20.20
CA ILE A 124 15.77 -2.31 -19.50
C ILE A 124 14.38 -2.61 -18.95
N PHE A 125 13.74 -1.65 -18.30
CA PHE A 125 12.39 -1.80 -17.74
C PHE A 125 11.35 -2.24 -18.79
N GLY A 126 11.32 -1.61 -19.97
CA GLY A 126 10.39 -2.04 -21.03
C GLY A 126 10.67 -3.44 -21.57
N ARG A 127 11.95 -3.87 -21.62
CA ARG A 127 12.29 -5.26 -21.98
C ARG A 127 11.92 -6.24 -20.87
N GLU A 128 12.01 -5.85 -19.61
CA GLU A 128 11.52 -6.68 -18.51
C GLU A 128 9.99 -6.81 -18.57
N LEU A 129 9.28 -5.72 -18.88
CA LEU A 129 7.84 -5.76 -19.11
C LEU A 129 7.45 -6.71 -20.24
N THR A 130 8.26 -6.83 -21.31
CA THR A 130 7.99 -7.83 -22.36
C THR A 130 8.05 -9.28 -21.89
N ARG A 131 8.71 -9.55 -20.76
CA ARG A 131 8.73 -10.90 -20.16
C ARG A 131 7.51 -11.16 -19.27
N VAL A 132 6.88 -10.11 -18.77
CA VAL A 132 5.71 -10.19 -17.88
C VAL A 132 4.43 -10.25 -18.69
N ILE A 133 4.32 -9.43 -19.74
CA ILE A 133 3.12 -9.32 -20.56
C ILE A 133 3.27 -10.23 -21.78
N PRO A 134 2.41 -11.25 -21.96
CA PRO A 134 2.46 -12.11 -23.13
C PRO A 134 2.16 -11.31 -24.41
N ASN A 135 2.66 -11.78 -25.55
CA ASN A 135 2.40 -11.19 -26.87
C ASN A 135 2.67 -9.69 -26.97
N SER A 136 3.64 -9.22 -26.18
CA SER A 136 4.05 -7.82 -26.15
C SER A 136 5.29 -7.58 -27.00
N VAL A 137 5.32 -6.42 -27.67
CA VAL A 137 6.43 -6.00 -28.52
C VAL A 137 6.92 -4.65 -28.04
N SER A 138 8.21 -4.56 -27.69
CA SER A 138 8.84 -3.30 -27.30
C SER A 138 9.47 -2.60 -28.51
N LEU A 139 8.98 -1.41 -28.87
CA LEU A 139 9.51 -0.60 -29.97
C LEU A 139 9.87 0.81 -29.50
N TYR A 140 10.91 1.38 -30.13
CA TYR A 140 11.24 2.79 -29.94
C TYR A 140 10.27 3.68 -30.69
N ARG A 141 9.93 4.81 -30.06
CA ARG A 141 8.97 5.78 -30.59
C ARG A 141 9.50 6.59 -31.79
N ASN A 142 10.82 6.66 -31.98
CA ASN A 142 11.48 7.39 -33.08
C ASN A 142 10.87 8.79 -33.33
N ARG A 143 10.72 9.61 -32.28
CA ARG A 143 10.11 10.95 -32.33
C ARG A 143 8.66 11.01 -32.86
N SER A 144 7.96 9.88 -32.93
CA SER A 144 6.55 9.84 -33.30
C SER A 144 5.66 10.35 -32.17
N GLY A 145 4.74 11.27 -32.47
CA GLY A 145 3.73 11.68 -31.50
C GLY A 145 2.76 10.54 -31.17
N VAL A 146 2.20 10.54 -29.96
CA VAL A 146 1.29 9.47 -29.48
C VAL A 146 0.12 9.23 -30.42
N LYS A 147 -0.50 10.30 -30.96
CA LYS A 147 -1.60 10.19 -31.94
C LYS A 147 -1.21 9.40 -33.20
N LYS A 148 0.02 9.55 -33.69
CA LYS A 148 0.51 8.80 -34.87
C LYS A 148 0.77 7.34 -34.51
N MET A 149 1.30 7.08 -33.32
CA MET A 149 1.51 5.71 -32.84
C MET A 149 0.19 4.96 -32.68
N VAL A 150 -0.83 5.60 -32.09
CA VAL A 150 -2.18 5.03 -31.93
C VAL A 150 -2.72 4.59 -33.29
N LYS A 151 -2.72 5.48 -34.29
CA LYS A 151 -3.15 5.13 -35.65
C LYS A 151 -2.37 3.94 -36.23
N SER A 152 -1.03 4.02 -36.17
CA SER A 152 -0.19 2.92 -36.69
C SER A 152 -0.36 1.61 -35.93
N ALA A 153 -0.71 1.65 -34.64
CA ALA A 153 -0.92 0.48 -33.82
C ALA A 153 -2.26 -0.19 -34.16
N ILE A 154 -3.32 0.61 -34.35
CA ILE A 154 -4.62 0.15 -34.85
C ILE A 154 -4.43 -0.53 -36.22
N ASP A 155 -3.71 0.11 -37.15
CA ASP A 155 -3.44 -0.45 -38.48
C ASP A 155 -2.67 -1.79 -38.43
N LYS A 156 -1.88 -2.01 -37.38
CA LYS A 156 -1.09 -3.24 -37.15
C LYS A 156 -1.80 -4.27 -36.26
N GLY A 157 -3.06 -4.02 -35.90
CA GLY A 157 -3.88 -4.87 -35.05
C GLY A 157 -3.36 -5.03 -33.63
N PHE A 158 -2.75 -3.99 -33.05
CA PHE A 158 -2.47 -3.98 -31.61
C PHE A 158 -3.74 -3.63 -30.82
N THR A 159 -3.94 -4.33 -29.71
CA THR A 159 -5.09 -4.13 -28.81
C THR A 159 -4.78 -3.08 -27.76
N ASP A 160 -3.51 -2.95 -27.36
CA ASP A 160 -3.09 -2.07 -26.29
C ASP A 160 -1.76 -1.38 -26.59
N ILE A 161 -1.61 -0.15 -26.13
CA ILE A 161 -0.33 0.56 -26.10
C ILE A 161 0.04 0.87 -24.67
N ILE A 162 1.27 0.55 -24.31
CA ILE A 162 1.89 0.98 -23.06
C ILE A 162 2.98 2.00 -23.40
N VAL A 163 2.89 3.21 -22.85
CA VAL A 163 3.92 4.25 -22.98
C VAL A 163 4.59 4.45 -21.63
N ILE A 164 5.87 4.13 -21.55
CA ILE A 164 6.68 4.32 -20.36
C ILE A 164 7.27 5.72 -20.39
N ASN A 165 6.96 6.51 -19.38
CA ASN A 165 7.52 7.83 -19.18
C ASN A 165 8.67 7.80 -18.17
N GLU A 166 9.66 8.65 -18.39
CA GLU A 166 10.82 8.78 -17.52
C GLU A 166 11.02 10.21 -17.04
N ASP A 167 11.56 10.35 -15.85
CA ASP A 167 12.04 11.61 -15.30
C ASP A 167 13.35 11.36 -14.57
N ARG A 168 14.33 12.26 -14.73
CA ARG A 168 15.68 12.16 -14.14
C ARG A 168 16.31 10.77 -14.28
N TYR A 169 16.30 10.20 -15.49
CA TYR A 169 16.86 8.89 -15.81
C TYR A 169 16.18 7.70 -15.09
N GLN A 170 14.99 7.88 -14.54
CA GLN A 170 14.22 6.86 -13.84
C GLN A 170 12.80 6.75 -14.43
N PRO A 171 12.25 5.53 -14.58
CA PRO A 171 10.85 5.36 -14.98
C PRO A 171 9.93 5.93 -13.89
N ASN A 172 9.02 6.82 -14.28
CA ASN A 172 8.14 7.57 -13.37
C ASN A 172 6.65 7.40 -13.71
N GLY A 173 6.32 7.22 -14.99
CA GLY A 173 4.94 7.07 -15.43
C GLY A 173 4.75 5.90 -16.36
N MET A 174 3.56 5.35 -16.37
CA MET A 174 3.13 4.35 -17.35
C MET A 174 1.72 4.71 -17.80
N LEU A 175 1.56 4.93 -19.11
CA LEU A 175 0.28 5.20 -19.73
C LEU A 175 -0.16 3.93 -20.46
N VAL A 176 -1.29 3.36 -20.07
CA VAL A 176 -1.89 2.19 -20.72
C VAL A 176 -3.13 2.66 -21.47
N ILE A 177 -3.18 2.40 -22.77
CA ILE A 177 -4.25 2.81 -23.67
C ILE A 177 -4.81 1.56 -24.32
N HIS A 178 -6.10 1.31 -24.13
CA HIS A 178 -6.81 0.27 -24.87
C HIS A 178 -7.29 0.82 -26.22
N LEU A 179 -7.10 0.06 -27.29
CA LEU A 179 -7.41 0.43 -28.67
C LEU A 179 -8.57 -0.42 -29.21
N PRO A 180 -9.34 0.09 -30.21
CA PRO A 180 -9.18 1.37 -30.90
C PRO A 180 -9.74 2.58 -30.14
N ASP A 181 -10.85 2.40 -29.40
CA ASP A 181 -11.60 3.46 -28.72
C ASP A 181 -11.78 3.12 -27.22
N GLY A 182 -10.73 2.59 -26.59
CA GLY A 182 -10.77 2.13 -25.22
C GLY A 182 -10.32 3.17 -24.18
N PRO A 183 -10.48 2.85 -22.88
CA PRO A 183 -10.05 3.73 -21.80
C PRO A 183 -8.52 3.90 -21.75
N THR A 184 -8.10 5.00 -21.14
CA THR A 184 -6.69 5.28 -20.87
C THR A 184 -6.45 5.36 -19.37
N ALA A 185 -5.53 4.53 -18.88
CA ALA A 185 -5.09 4.53 -17.49
C ALA A 185 -3.69 5.13 -17.37
N HIS A 186 -3.53 6.10 -16.48
CA HIS A 186 -2.23 6.69 -16.19
C HIS A 186 -1.77 6.27 -14.78
N PHE A 187 -0.67 5.52 -14.73
CA PHE A 187 -0.06 5.04 -13.50
C PHE A 187 1.19 5.84 -13.18
N ARG A 188 1.30 6.29 -11.93
CA ARG A 188 2.55 6.79 -11.38
C ARG A 188 3.36 5.62 -10.83
N LEU A 189 4.54 5.42 -11.39
CA LEU A 189 5.51 4.44 -10.91
C LEU A 189 6.35 5.05 -9.78
N SER A 190 6.51 4.30 -8.69
CA SER A 190 7.37 4.69 -7.56
C SER A 190 8.21 3.49 -7.15
N ASN A 191 9.46 3.73 -6.76
CA ASN A 191 10.40 2.70 -6.29
C ASN A 191 10.64 1.55 -7.29
N VAL A 192 10.78 1.85 -8.59
CA VAL A 192 11.05 0.84 -9.62
C VAL A 192 12.44 0.22 -9.40
N LYS A 193 12.45 -1.10 -9.21
CA LYS A 193 13.65 -1.94 -9.11
C LYS A 193 13.71 -2.88 -10.30
N LEU A 194 14.84 -2.85 -11.01
CA LEU A 194 15.08 -3.75 -12.14
C LEU A 194 15.66 -5.08 -11.66
N THR A 195 15.57 -6.12 -12.49
CA THR A 195 16.12 -7.44 -12.17
C THR A 195 17.60 -7.40 -11.75
N PRO A 196 18.49 -6.64 -12.42
CA PRO A 196 19.89 -6.53 -12.00
C PRO A 196 20.10 -5.84 -10.64
N GLU A 197 19.12 -5.08 -10.16
CA GLU A 197 19.17 -4.39 -8.86
C GLU A 197 18.60 -5.26 -7.72
N LEU A 198 17.93 -6.38 -8.05
CA LEU A 198 17.41 -7.31 -7.05
C LEU A 198 18.56 -8.13 -6.47
N LYS A 199 18.54 -8.29 -5.15
CA LYS A 199 19.44 -9.25 -4.49
C LYS A 199 19.02 -10.65 -4.92
N VAL A 200 19.91 -11.38 -5.58
CA VAL A 200 19.72 -12.80 -5.84
C VAL A 200 19.76 -13.51 -4.47
N CYS A 201 18.64 -14.12 -4.11
CA CYS A 201 18.53 -14.96 -2.92
C CYS A 201 19.12 -16.34 -3.20
#